data_AF-A0A1H1WBD9-F1
#
_entry.id   AF-A0A1H1WBD9-F1
#
_cell.length_a   1.000
_cell.length_b   1.000
_cell.length_c   1.000
_cell.angle_alpha   90.00
_cell.angle_beta   90.00
_cell.angle_gamma   90.00
#
_symmetry.space_group_name_H-M   'P 1'
#
loop_
_entity.id
_entity.type
_entity.pdbx_description
1 polymer ?
#
loop_
_entity_poly.entity_id
_entity_poly.type
_entity_poly.pdbx_seq_one_letter_code
_entity_poly.pdbx_strand_id
1 'polypeptide(L)' 'MLDGRTGRIGDLWCPIISPSAQIEIKTMMPEWAPGLARRPKDALDIALLKTALTTERTG' A
#
# COMPACT_ATOMS: atom_id res chain seq x y z
N MET A 1 12.28 4.48 -2.29
CA MET A 1 11.33 3.83 -1.36
C MET A 1 9.90 4.08 -1.78
N LEU A 2 9.54 5.32 -2.16
CA LEU A 2 8.20 5.65 -2.64
C LEU A 2 7.94 5.12 -4.05
N ASP A 3 8.93 5.06 -4.93
CA ASP A 3 8.73 4.62 -6.31
C ASP A 3 8.38 3.13 -6.39
N GLY A 4 7.23 2.84 -6.99
CA GLY A 4 6.81 1.49 -7.38
C GLY A 4 6.66 1.40 -8.90
N ARG A 5 5.92 0.38 -9.35
CA ARG A 5 5.64 0.19 -10.79
C ARG A 5 4.62 1.20 -11.31
N THR A 6 4.64 1.44 -12.61
CA THR A 6 3.50 2.08 -13.29
C THR A 6 2.32 1.12 -13.29
N GLY A 7 1.16 1.60 -12.86
CA GLY A 7 -0.10 0.88 -12.99
C GLY A 7 -1.14 1.69 -13.73
N ARG A 8 -2.39 1.25 -13.66
CA ARG A 8 -3.48 1.82 -14.44
C ARG A 8 -4.77 1.92 -13.62
N ILE A 9 -5.47 3.03 -13.76
CA ILE A 9 -6.81 3.27 -13.21
C ILE A 9 -7.72 3.68 -14.37
N GLY A 10 -8.70 2.85 -14.73
CA GLY A 10 -9.46 3.07 -15.96
C GLY A 10 -8.53 3.06 -17.17
N ASP A 11 -8.49 4.13 -17.96
CA ASP A 11 -7.55 4.30 -19.09
C ASP A 11 -6.28 5.09 -18.74
N LEU A 12 -6.17 5.59 -17.51
CA LEU A 12 -5.05 6.40 -17.07
C LEU A 12 -3.89 5.54 -16.57
N TRP A 13 -2.71 5.72 -17.17
CA TRP A 13 -1.45 5.18 -16.65
C TRP A 13 -0.84 6.15 -15.64
N CYS A 14 -0.43 5.65 -14.49
CA CYS A 14 0.17 6.47 -13.44
C CYS A 14 1.24 5.72 -12.64
N PRO A 15 2.26 6.42 -12.13
CA PRO A 15 3.18 5.82 -11.16
C PRO A 15 2.41 5.45 -9.89
N ILE A 16 2.67 4.25 -9.37
CA ILE A 16 2.08 3.77 -8.11
C ILE A 16 3.17 3.72 -7.04
N ILE A 17 2.84 4.16 -5.82
CA ILE A 17 3.75 4.08 -4.68
C ILE A 17 4.08 2.61 -4.39
N SER A 18 5.33 2.28 -4.06
CA SER A 18 5.73 0.89 -3.80
C SER A 18 4.84 0.22 -2.73
N PRO A 19 4.51 -1.08 -2.86
CA PRO A 19 3.69 -1.76 -1.86
C PRO A 19 4.29 -1.72 -0.45
N SER A 20 5.62 -1.77 -0.34
CA SER A 20 6.34 -1.63 0.94
C SER A 20 6.07 -0.28 1.61
N ALA A 21 6.14 0.82 0.86
CA ALA A 21 5.83 2.15 1.40
C ALA A 21 4.35 2.29 1.77
N GLN A 22 3.44 1.71 0.98
CA GLN A 22 2.01 1.70 1.34
C GLN A 22 1.74 0.95 2.65
N ILE A 23 2.43 -0.17 2.90
CA ILE A 23 2.31 -0.93 4.16
C ILE A 23 2.82 -0.10 5.34
N GLU A 24 3.97 0.57 5.20
CA GLU A 24 4.52 1.43 6.25
C GLU A 24 3.54 2.55 6.58
N ILE A 25 3.05 3.27 5.57
CA ILE A 25 2.07 4.35 5.77
C ILE A 25 0.85 3.85 6.54
N LYS A 26 0.27 2.71 6.14
CA LYS A 26 -0.90 2.15 6.82
C LYS A 26 -0.60 1.69 8.26
N THR A 27 0.61 1.21 8.52
CA THR A 27 1.04 0.76 9.86
C THR A 27 1.31 1.93 10.79
N MET A 28 1.90 3.02 10.26
CA MET A 28 2.32 4.18 11.03
C MET A 28 1.26 5.27 11.14
N MET A 29 0.26 5.31 10.25
CA MET A 29 -0.82 6.31 10.28
C MET A 29 -1.49 6.49 11.65
N PRO A 30 -1.71 5.42 12.45
CA PRO A 30 -2.25 5.59 13.80
C PRO A 30 -1.35 6.35 14.77
N GLU A 31 -0.03 6.25 14.59
CA GLU A 31 0.95 6.99 15.41
C GLU A 31 1.09 8.43 14.89
N TRP A 32 1.10 8.61 13.58
CA TRP A 32 1.23 9.93 12.94
C TRP A 32 -0.03 10.79 13.05
N ALA A 33 -1.21 10.17 13.10
CA ALA A 33 -2.49 10.86 13.24
C ALA A 33 -3.45 10.08 14.15
N PRO A 34 -3.23 10.12 15.48
CA PRO A 34 -4.01 9.36 16.45
C PRO A 34 -5.50 9.74 16.50
N GLY A 35 -5.86 10.93 16.01
CA GLY A 35 -7.26 11.37 15.88
C GLY A 35 -8.03 10.73 14.72
N LEU A 36 -7.36 10.00 13.82
CA LEU A 36 -8.03 9.28 12.73
C LEU A 36 -8.50 7.91 13.19
N ALA A 37 -9.77 7.59 12.92
CA ALA A 37 -10.32 6.28 13.22
C ALA A 37 -9.60 5.18 12.41
N ARG A 38 -9.14 4.14 13.11
CA ARG A 38 -8.68 2.90 12.46
C ARG A 38 -9.85 2.22 11.79
N ARG A 39 -9.72 1.86 10.51
CA ARG A 39 -10.78 1.18 9.77
C ARG A 39 -10.41 -0.29 9.57
N PRO A 40 -11.37 -1.23 9.68
CA PRO A 40 -11.12 -2.65 9.39
C PRO A 40 -10.47 -2.89 8.01
N LYS A 41 -10.79 -2.03 7.02
CA LYS A 41 -10.20 -2.10 5.68
C LYS A 41 -8.67 -1.94 5.67
N ASP A 42 -8.09 -1.21 6.62
CA ASP A 42 -6.65 -0.94 6.63
C ASP A 42 -5.86 -2.24 6.85
N ALA A 43 -6.39 -3.17 7.68
CA ALA A 43 -5.80 -4.49 7.87
C ALA A 43 -5.91 -5.38 6.63
N LEU A 44 -7.04 -5.32 5.93
CA LEU A 44 -7.25 -6.06 4.67
C LEU A 44 -6.31 -5.56 3.57
N ASP A 45 -6.17 -4.24 3.44
CA ASP A 45 -5.25 -3.62 2.48
C ASP A 45 -3.79 -4.05 2.75
N ILE A 46 -3.36 -4.06 4.02
CA ILE A 46 -2.01 -4.53 4.40
C ILE A 46 -1.81 -5.99 4.00
N ALA A 47 -2.81 -6.86 4.22
CA ALA A 47 -2.72 -8.27 3.82
C ALA A 47 -2.56 -8.42 2.30
N LEU A 48 -3.36 -7.69 1.51
CA LEU A 48 -3.27 -7.70 0.05
C LEU A 48 -1.90 -7.21 -0.46
N LEU A 49 -1.38 -6.13 0.13
CA LEU A 49 -0.07 -5.58 -0.24
C LEU A 49 1.07 -6.55 0.08
N LYS A 50 0.99 -7.28 1.20
CA LYS A 50 1.96 -8.33 1.55
C LYS A 50 1.95 -9.47 0.53
N THR A 51 0.77 -9.93 0.12
CA THR A 51 0.65 -10.95 -0.94
C THR A 51 1.26 -10.46 -2.25
N ALA A 52 0.97 -9.21 -2.66
CA ALA A 52 1.53 -8.63 -3.87
C ALA A 52 3.07 -8.58 -3.84
N LEU A 53 3.67 -8.20 -2.71
CA LEU A 53 5.13 -8.22 -2.53
C LEU A 53 5.72 -9.62 -2.65
N THR A 54 5.04 -10.65 -2.14
CA THR A 54 5.50 -12.03 -2.30
C THR A 54 5.49 -12.45 -3.76
N THR A 55 4.42 -12.13 -4.50
CA THR A 55 4.31 -12.41 -5.94
C THR A 55 5.38 -11.69 -6.74
N GLU A 56 5.66 -10.41 -6.46
CA GLU A 56 6.71 -9.65 -7.16
C GLU A 56 8.13 -10.18 -6.89
N ARG A 57 8.35 -10.89 -5.79
CA ARG A 57 9.65 -11.49 -5.45
C ARG A 57 9.85 -12.90 -6.02
N THR A 58 8.78 -13.55 -6.47
CA THR A 58 8.81 -14.91 -7.01
C THR A 58 8.60 -14.98 -8.52
N GLY A 59 8.25 -13.85 -9.15
CA GLY A 59 8.12 -13.70 -10.60
C GLY A 59 9.30 -13.00 -11.26
#